data_AF-A0A6P0TAT0-F1
#
_entry.id   AF-A0A6P0TAT0-F1
#
_cell.length_a   1.000
_cell.length_b   1.000
_cell.length_c   1.000
_cell.angle_alpha   90.00
_cell.angle_beta   90.00
_cell.angle_gamma   90.00
#
_symmetry.space_group_name_H-M   'P 1'
#
loop_
_entity.id
_entity.type
_entity.pdbx_description
1 polymer ?
#
loop_
_entity_poly.entity_id
_entity_poly.type
_entity_poly.pdbx_seq_one_letter_code
_entity_poly.pdbx_strand_id
1 'polypeptide(L)'
;MAVTSTVGAIASIAGARPIPDATLGEERSQVIPQDAWSDRIEGGAIRGTNLFHSFVEFSVDDGRSVYFGNPVGIERILSRVTGTNESNIFGTLGVDGTADLFLLNPNGIVFGPNARLDVAGSFVASTADRILFADNQMFSTVEPELPSLLTINVPTGLQYGSASRTGDGLWIIDPLDITIDTTTA
;
A
#
# COMPACT_ATOMS: atom_id res chain seq x y z
N MET A 1 -15.44 -28.80 32.32
CA MET A 1 -15.01 -27.42 32.60
C MET A 1 -14.84 -26.73 31.26
N ALA A 2 -15.78 -25.89 30.86
CA ALA A 2 -15.67 -25.13 29.61
C ALA A 2 -14.97 -23.80 29.93
N VAL A 3 -13.83 -23.56 29.30
CA VAL A 3 -13.14 -22.27 29.36
C VAL A 3 -13.68 -21.41 28.22
N THR A 4 -14.55 -20.47 28.58
CA THR A 4 -15.02 -19.42 27.67
C THR A 4 -13.90 -18.41 27.50
N SER A 5 -13.34 -18.29 26.29
CA SER A 5 -12.32 -17.26 25.98
C SER A 5 -13.02 -15.98 25.56
N THR A 6 -12.96 -14.96 26.41
CA THR A 6 -13.44 -13.62 26.11
C THR A 6 -12.32 -12.89 25.38
N VAL A 7 -12.41 -12.76 24.05
CA VAL A 7 -11.52 -11.85 23.31
C VAL A 7 -12.03 -10.44 23.56
N GLY A 8 -11.38 -9.72 24.49
CA GLY A 8 -11.60 -8.30 24.68
C GLY A 8 -11.01 -7.55 23.48
N ALA A 9 -11.86 -6.93 22.67
CA ALA A 9 -11.42 -5.96 21.68
C ALA A 9 -10.83 -4.76 22.42
N ILE A 10 -9.50 -4.68 22.45
CA ILE A 10 -8.82 -3.42 22.76
C ILE A 10 -9.06 -2.49 21.57
N ALA A 11 -9.94 -1.51 21.74
CA ALA A 11 -10.05 -0.41 20.79
C ALA A 11 -8.66 0.25 20.71
N SER A 12 -7.99 0.14 19.56
CA SER A 12 -6.76 0.89 19.33
C SER A 12 -7.14 2.37 19.32
N ILE A 13 -6.65 3.10 20.31
CA ILE A 13 -6.57 4.56 20.24
C ILE A 13 -5.81 4.89 18.96
N ALA A 14 -6.54 5.39 17.95
CA ALA A 14 -6.07 5.61 16.60
C ALA A 14 -5.00 6.71 16.55
N GLY A 15 -3.73 6.32 16.67
CA GLY A 15 -2.63 7.01 16.00
C GLY A 15 -2.48 6.44 14.58
N ALA A 16 -1.90 7.17 13.65
CA ALA A 16 -1.70 6.70 12.29
C ALA A 16 -0.54 5.69 12.28
N ARG A 17 -0.91 4.41 12.34
CA ARG A 17 -0.03 3.23 12.32
C ARG A 17 -0.64 2.15 11.42
N PRO A 18 0.15 1.21 10.88
CA PRO A 18 -0.40 0.16 10.02
C PRO A 18 -1.39 -0.74 10.77
N ILE A 19 -2.50 -1.07 10.11
CA ILE A 19 -3.54 -1.96 10.61
C ILE A 19 -3.72 -3.09 9.60
N PRO A 20 -3.30 -4.33 9.90
CA PRO A 20 -3.49 -5.47 9.00
C PRO A 20 -4.96 -5.78 8.73
N ASP A 21 -5.26 -6.30 7.55
CA ASP A 21 -6.54 -6.92 7.24
C ASP A 21 -6.45 -8.46 7.26
N ALA A 22 -7.57 -9.12 6.99
CA ALA A 22 -7.66 -10.59 6.94
C ALA A 22 -7.67 -11.16 5.50
N THR A 23 -7.42 -10.33 4.48
CA THR A 23 -7.55 -10.74 3.07
C THR A 23 -6.48 -11.76 2.65
N LEU A 24 -5.39 -11.85 3.43
CA LEU A 24 -4.37 -12.88 3.26
C LEU A 24 -4.61 -14.16 4.10
N GLY A 25 -5.80 -14.32 4.71
CA GLY A 25 -6.17 -15.53 5.45
C GLY A 25 -5.24 -15.85 6.62
N GLU A 26 -4.77 -17.11 6.71
CA GLU A 26 -3.85 -17.53 7.77
C GLU A 26 -2.46 -16.90 7.65
N GLU A 27 -2.08 -16.47 6.43
CA GLU A 27 -0.82 -15.80 6.10
C GLU A 27 -0.92 -14.27 6.27
N ARG A 28 -1.81 -13.79 7.14
CA ARG A 28 -2.03 -12.35 7.35
C ARG A 28 -0.78 -11.61 7.80
N SER A 29 -0.74 -10.33 7.47
CA SER A 29 0.29 -9.41 7.97
C SER A 29 0.15 -9.22 9.47
N GLN A 30 1.27 -9.00 10.15
CA GLN A 30 1.33 -8.78 11.59
C GLN A 30 2.13 -7.52 11.86
N VAL A 31 1.61 -6.66 12.74
CA VAL A 31 2.31 -5.45 13.20
C VAL A 31 2.73 -5.72 14.63
N ILE A 32 4.04 -5.84 14.84
CA ILE A 32 4.68 -6.18 16.12
C ILE A 32 5.38 -4.92 16.63
N PRO A 33 4.86 -4.26 17.68
CA PRO A 33 5.55 -3.13 18.30
C PRO A 33 6.94 -3.57 18.80
N GLN A 34 7.98 -2.85 18.37
CA GLN A 34 9.35 -3.05 18.87
C GLN A 34 9.57 -2.21 20.13
N ASP A 35 9.02 -0.99 20.13
CA ASP A 35 9.02 -0.08 21.26
C ASP A 35 7.83 0.90 21.16
N ALA A 36 7.88 2.03 21.87
CA ALA A 36 6.81 3.03 21.86
C ALA A 36 6.65 3.76 20.51
N TRP A 37 7.71 3.84 19.71
CA TRP A 37 7.82 4.66 18.50
C TRP A 37 8.14 3.83 17.25
N SER A 38 8.48 2.56 17.41
CA SER A 38 8.84 1.65 16.31
C SER A 38 7.91 0.45 16.25
N ASP A 39 7.39 0.17 15.05
CA ASP A 39 6.63 -1.04 14.74
C ASP A 39 7.35 -1.84 13.64
N ARG A 40 7.28 -3.17 13.74
CA ARG A 40 7.84 -4.11 12.76
C ARG A 40 6.72 -4.91 12.11
N ILE A 41 6.69 -4.93 10.80
CA ILE A 41 5.76 -5.73 10.01
C ILE A 41 6.39 -7.09 9.72
N GLU A 42 5.69 -8.15 10.10
CA GLU A 42 6.07 -9.56 9.90
C GLU A 42 4.88 -10.36 9.34
N GLY A 43 5.07 -11.66 9.16
CA GLY A 43 4.06 -12.55 8.58
C GLY A 43 3.95 -12.33 7.07
N GLY A 44 2.72 -12.31 6.55
CA GLY A 44 2.48 -12.15 5.11
C GLY A 44 2.56 -13.48 4.34
N ALA A 45 2.07 -13.45 3.10
CA ALA A 45 2.07 -14.62 2.22
C ALA A 45 3.33 -14.62 1.36
N ILE A 46 4.09 -15.71 1.38
CA ILE A 46 5.32 -15.84 0.60
C ILE A 46 5.06 -16.70 -0.64
N ARG A 47 5.43 -16.19 -1.82
CA ARG A 47 5.41 -16.95 -3.08
C ARG A 47 6.74 -16.71 -3.81
N GLY A 48 7.64 -17.68 -3.71
CA GLY A 48 9.01 -17.55 -4.23
C GLY A 48 9.76 -16.39 -3.57
N THR A 49 10.19 -15.41 -4.35
CA THR A 49 10.93 -14.23 -3.85
C THR A 49 10.03 -13.04 -3.52
N ASN A 50 8.71 -13.19 -3.65
CA ASN A 50 7.72 -12.17 -3.31
C ASN A 50 7.12 -12.43 -1.92
N LEU A 51 7.05 -11.37 -1.11
CA LEU A 51 6.34 -11.33 0.17
C LEU A 51 5.17 -10.35 0.06
N PHE A 52 3.96 -10.84 0.29
CA PHE A 52 2.74 -10.05 0.18
C PHE A 52 2.23 -9.61 1.56
N HIS A 53 1.94 -8.32 1.69
CA HIS A 53 1.29 -7.74 2.87
C HIS A 53 0.00 -7.01 2.49
N SER A 54 -0.95 -7.02 3.42
CA SER A 54 -2.26 -6.38 3.23
C SER A 54 -2.74 -5.71 4.51
N PHE A 55 -3.18 -4.47 4.35
CA PHE A 55 -3.59 -3.60 5.43
C PHE A 55 -4.95 -2.98 5.11
N VAL A 56 -5.79 -2.83 6.12
CA VAL A 56 -6.97 -1.95 5.98
C VAL A 56 -6.54 -0.48 6.03
N GLU A 57 -5.53 -0.15 6.82
CA GLU A 57 -4.96 1.20 6.91
C GLU A 57 -3.44 1.12 6.99
N PHE A 58 -2.76 2.04 6.33
CA PHE A 58 -1.30 2.14 6.40
C PHE A 58 -0.87 3.59 6.46
N SER A 59 -0.36 4.02 7.61
CA SER A 59 0.22 5.34 7.84
C SER A 59 1.37 5.22 8.84
N VAL A 60 2.24 6.23 8.87
CA VAL A 60 3.38 6.33 9.78
C VAL A 60 3.41 7.74 10.35
N ASP A 61 2.99 7.92 11.61
CA ASP A 61 3.04 9.25 12.25
C ASP A 61 4.48 9.81 12.34
N ASP A 62 4.57 11.13 12.43
CA ASP A 62 5.83 11.83 12.66
C ASP A 62 6.53 11.32 13.94
N GLY A 63 7.86 11.22 13.90
CA GLY A 63 8.66 10.65 14.98
C GLY A 63 8.51 9.15 15.20
N ARG A 64 7.61 8.46 14.47
CA ARG A 64 7.52 7.00 14.46
C ARG A 64 8.36 6.38 13.36
N SER A 65 8.60 5.08 13.49
CA SER A 65 9.19 4.26 12.45
C SER A 65 8.41 2.96 12.25
N VAL A 66 8.30 2.55 10.99
CA VAL A 66 7.69 1.28 10.58
C VAL A 66 8.67 0.59 9.64
N TYR A 67 9.08 -0.62 10.00
CA TYR A 67 9.96 -1.44 9.17
C TYR A 67 9.26 -2.70 8.71
N PHE A 68 9.41 -3.05 7.44
CA PHE A 68 9.09 -4.37 6.93
C PHE A 68 10.23 -5.35 7.22
N GLY A 69 9.86 -6.54 7.70
CA GLY A 69 10.80 -7.66 7.78
C GLY A 69 11.16 -8.19 6.40
N ASN A 70 12.43 -8.52 6.22
CA ASN A 70 12.94 -9.16 5.02
C ASN A 70 13.47 -10.57 5.36
N PRO A 71 12.61 -11.59 5.34
CA PRO A 71 13.06 -12.98 5.43
C PRO A 71 14.07 -13.32 4.34
N VAL A 72 14.94 -14.30 4.61
CA VAL A 72 15.95 -14.77 3.65
C VAL A 72 15.28 -15.21 2.34
N GLY A 73 15.82 -14.73 1.22
CA GLY A 73 15.36 -15.08 -0.12
C GLY A 73 14.20 -14.23 -0.65
N ILE A 74 13.69 -13.27 0.13
CA ILE A 74 12.71 -12.29 -0.35
C ILE A 74 13.43 -11.13 -1.04
N GLU A 75 13.05 -10.88 -2.29
CA GLU A 75 13.55 -9.78 -3.12
C GLU A 75 12.55 -8.63 -3.21
N ARG A 76 11.24 -8.92 -3.06
CA ARG A 76 10.17 -7.93 -3.25
C ARG A 76 9.12 -8.05 -2.16
N ILE A 77 8.82 -6.93 -1.52
CA ILE A 77 7.75 -6.78 -0.54
C ILE A 77 6.62 -5.99 -1.21
N LEU A 78 5.49 -6.65 -1.39
CA LEU A 78 4.32 -6.14 -2.11
C LEU A 78 3.21 -5.85 -1.10
N SER A 79 2.98 -4.57 -0.81
CA SER A 79 2.02 -4.12 0.20
C SER A 79 0.84 -3.42 -0.44
N ARG A 80 -0.37 -3.75 0.00
CA ARG A 80 -1.61 -3.09 -0.41
C ARG A 80 -2.39 -2.52 0.78
N VAL A 81 -3.08 -1.40 0.54
CA VAL A 81 -4.11 -0.85 1.41
C VAL A 81 -5.48 -1.14 0.79
N THR A 82 -6.35 -1.81 1.53
CA THR A 82 -7.69 -2.23 1.11
C THR A 82 -8.80 -1.37 1.68
N GLY A 83 -8.51 -0.55 2.68
CA GLY A 83 -9.45 0.43 3.22
C GLY A 83 -9.60 1.67 2.36
N THR A 84 -10.29 2.68 2.89
CA THR A 84 -10.69 3.89 2.17
C THR A 84 -9.85 5.12 2.50
N ASN A 85 -8.91 4.99 3.44
CA ASN A 85 -8.11 6.10 3.93
C ASN A 85 -6.82 6.22 3.11
N GLU A 86 -6.37 7.45 2.88
CA GLU A 86 -5.05 7.73 2.31
C GLU A 86 -3.93 7.26 3.25
N SER A 87 -2.74 7.05 2.70
CA SER A 87 -1.54 6.72 3.47
C SER A 87 -0.74 7.98 3.79
N ASN A 88 -0.73 8.37 5.05
CA ASN A 88 0.07 9.50 5.56
C ASN A 88 1.40 8.98 6.11
N ILE A 89 2.49 9.21 5.37
CA ILE A 89 3.85 8.79 5.73
C ILE A 89 4.60 10.03 6.22
N PHE A 90 4.52 10.29 7.52
CA PHE A 90 5.13 11.46 8.15
C PHE A 90 6.39 11.10 8.95
N GLY A 91 6.53 9.84 9.37
CA GLY A 91 7.72 9.30 10.02
C GLY A 91 8.65 8.50 9.09
N THR A 92 9.35 7.52 9.65
CA THR A 92 10.30 6.68 8.91
C THR A 92 9.63 5.39 8.43
N LEU A 93 9.68 5.15 7.12
CA LEU A 93 9.25 3.90 6.49
C LEU A 93 10.47 3.16 5.94
N GLY A 94 10.67 1.91 6.33
CA GLY A 94 11.86 1.18 5.92
C GLY A 94 11.68 -0.31 5.70
N VAL A 95 12.75 -0.94 5.19
CA VAL A 95 12.89 -2.39 5.03
C VAL A 95 14.17 -2.80 5.74
N ASP A 96 14.08 -3.78 6.63
CA ASP A 96 15.26 -4.33 7.32
C ASP A 96 15.89 -5.42 6.47
N GLY A 97 16.58 -4.99 5.43
CA GLY A 97 17.15 -5.83 4.40
C GLY A 97 17.29 -5.07 3.10
N THR A 98 17.37 -5.81 2.00
CA THR A 98 17.65 -5.25 0.67
C THR A 98 16.50 -5.46 -0.32
N ALA A 99 15.37 -5.99 0.13
CA ALA A 99 14.21 -6.18 -0.73
C ALA A 99 13.66 -4.84 -1.24
N ASP A 100 13.15 -4.85 -2.47
CA ASP A 100 12.36 -3.76 -3.02
C ASP A 100 11.03 -3.66 -2.27
N LEU A 101 10.56 -2.44 -2.01
CA LEU A 101 9.27 -2.20 -1.35
C LEU A 101 8.28 -1.54 -2.31
N PHE A 102 7.13 -2.18 -2.48
CA PHE A 102 5.98 -1.66 -3.21
C PHE A 102 4.84 -1.37 -2.22
N LEU A 103 4.32 -0.15 -2.22
CA LEU A 103 3.17 0.29 -1.44
C LEU A 103 2.07 0.81 -2.37
N LEU A 104 0.93 0.11 -2.39
CA LEU A 104 -0.24 0.49 -3.17
C LEU A 104 -1.36 1.01 -2.26
N ASN A 105 -1.85 2.21 -2.53
CA ASN A 105 -3.06 2.75 -1.94
C ASN A 105 -3.81 3.64 -2.96
N PRO A 106 -4.93 3.18 -3.55
CA PRO A 106 -5.69 3.96 -4.53
C PRO A 106 -6.23 5.29 -4.01
N ASN A 107 -6.41 5.40 -2.68
CA ASN A 107 -6.94 6.61 -2.05
C ASN A 107 -5.89 7.74 -1.95
N GLY A 108 -4.61 7.43 -2.19
CA GLY A 108 -3.52 8.40 -2.13
C GLY A 108 -2.43 8.01 -1.14
N ILE A 109 -1.23 8.55 -1.39
CA ILE A 109 -0.06 8.39 -0.53
C ILE A 109 0.61 9.76 -0.40
N VAL A 110 0.71 10.26 0.83
CA VAL A 110 1.24 11.60 1.15
C VAL A 110 2.48 11.44 2.01
N PHE A 111 3.61 12.01 1.57
CA PHE A 111 4.84 12.09 2.35
C PHE A 111 4.96 13.46 3.01
N GLY A 112 5.11 13.46 4.33
CA GLY A 112 5.27 14.67 5.13
C GLY A 112 6.69 15.25 5.05
N PRO A 113 6.90 16.47 5.57
CA PRO A 113 8.21 17.14 5.53
C PRO A 113 9.30 16.40 6.35
N ASN A 114 8.90 15.62 7.35
CA ASN A 114 9.80 14.84 8.20
C ASN A 114 9.93 13.38 7.76
N ALA A 115 9.25 12.99 6.66
CA ALA A 115 9.22 11.62 6.21
C ALA A 115 10.61 11.15 5.80
N ARG A 116 10.94 9.91 6.17
CA ARG A 116 12.21 9.28 5.80
C ARG A 116 11.92 7.92 5.19
N LEU A 117 12.61 7.63 4.08
CA LEU A 117 12.65 6.30 3.48
C LEU A 117 13.99 5.67 3.84
N ASP A 118 13.96 4.57 4.60
CA ASP A 118 15.12 3.74 4.91
C ASP A 118 14.99 2.39 4.21
N VAL A 119 15.20 2.42 2.89
CA VAL A 119 15.06 1.26 2.00
C VAL A 119 16.33 1.13 1.20
N ALA A 120 17.08 0.04 1.41
CA ALA A 120 18.32 -0.22 0.67
C ALA A 120 18.06 -0.71 -0.77
N GLY A 121 16.92 -1.35 -1.01
CA GLY A 121 16.43 -1.71 -2.33
C GLY A 121 15.71 -0.55 -3.03
N SER A 122 14.89 -0.88 -4.02
CA SER A 122 14.03 0.09 -4.70
C SER A 122 12.76 0.37 -3.89
N PHE A 123 12.22 1.58 -4.01
CA PHE A 123 10.94 1.94 -3.43
C PHE A 123 9.95 2.40 -4.50
N VAL A 124 8.74 1.84 -4.48
CA VAL A 124 7.64 2.20 -5.36
C VAL A 124 6.39 2.46 -4.53
N ALA A 125 5.86 3.68 -4.63
CA ALA A 125 4.56 4.05 -4.10
C ALA A 125 3.60 4.34 -5.27
N SER A 126 2.39 3.78 -5.23
CA SER A 126 1.43 3.99 -6.31
C SER A 126 -0.01 4.02 -5.82
N THR A 127 -0.85 4.77 -6.54
CA THR A 127 -2.31 4.77 -6.40
C THR A 127 -2.98 3.75 -7.32
N ALA A 128 -2.24 2.77 -7.85
CA ALA A 128 -2.80 1.71 -8.67
C ALA A 128 -3.72 0.80 -7.85
N ASP A 129 -4.74 0.28 -8.52
CA ASP A 129 -5.69 -0.67 -7.94
C ASP A 129 -5.07 -2.06 -7.80
N ARG A 130 -4.08 -2.39 -8.63
CA ARG A 130 -3.46 -3.72 -8.61
C ARG A 130 -2.08 -3.76 -9.22
N ILE A 131 -1.31 -4.74 -8.76
CA ILE A 131 -0.09 -5.21 -9.40
C ILE A 131 -0.46 -6.34 -10.35
N LEU A 132 0.01 -6.26 -11.60
CA LEU A 132 -0.10 -7.32 -12.59
C LEU A 132 1.20 -8.11 -12.67
N PHE A 133 1.07 -9.42 -12.86
CA PHE A 133 2.20 -10.33 -13.05
C PHE A 133 2.18 -10.94 -14.45
N ALA A 134 3.31 -11.54 -14.84
CA ALA A 134 3.52 -12.07 -16.20
C ALA A 134 2.54 -13.19 -16.62
N ASP A 135 1.91 -13.86 -15.66
CA ASP A 135 0.93 -14.93 -15.86
C ASP A 135 -0.52 -14.44 -15.78
N ASN A 136 -0.74 -13.13 -15.87
CA ASN A 136 -2.03 -12.45 -15.70
C ASN A 136 -2.66 -12.62 -14.31
N GLN A 137 -1.92 -13.13 -13.31
CA GLN A 137 -2.36 -13.04 -11.93
C GLN A 137 -2.23 -11.59 -11.44
N MET A 138 -2.99 -11.25 -10.40
CA MET A 138 -3.05 -9.88 -9.88
C MET A 138 -3.07 -9.84 -8.35
N PHE A 139 -2.49 -8.78 -7.79
CA PHE A 139 -2.61 -8.43 -6.38
C PHE A 139 -3.35 -7.10 -6.25
N SER A 140 -4.64 -7.17 -5.88
CA SER A 140 -5.61 -6.07 -5.98
C SER A 140 -5.96 -5.45 -4.63
N THR A 141 -6.08 -4.13 -4.58
CA THR A 141 -6.54 -3.34 -3.40
C THR A 141 -8.06 -3.26 -3.32
N VAL A 142 -8.76 -3.37 -4.47
CA VAL A 142 -10.22 -3.16 -4.59
C VAL A 142 -11.01 -4.46 -4.43
N GLU A 143 -10.51 -5.55 -5.01
CA GLU A 143 -11.10 -6.89 -4.89
C GLU A 143 -9.99 -7.86 -4.46
N PRO A 144 -9.73 -7.94 -3.15
CA PRO A 144 -8.62 -8.72 -2.62
C PRO A 144 -8.80 -10.23 -2.85
N GLU A 145 -7.98 -10.82 -3.71
CA GLU A 145 -7.95 -12.26 -3.94
C GLU A 145 -7.41 -13.04 -2.74
N LEU A 146 -7.81 -14.32 -2.66
CA LEU A 146 -7.28 -15.27 -1.68
C LEU A 146 -5.79 -15.60 -1.95
N PRO A 147 -4.98 -15.87 -0.92
CA PRO A 147 -3.52 -16.03 -1.03
C PRO A 147 -3.03 -17.11 -1.99
N SER A 148 -3.81 -18.18 -2.18
CA SER A 148 -3.41 -19.35 -2.97
C SER A 148 -3.34 -19.06 -4.47
N LEU A 149 -3.97 -17.97 -4.92
CA LEU A 149 -3.96 -17.53 -6.30
C LEU A 149 -2.79 -16.58 -6.62
N LEU A 150 -1.92 -16.25 -5.66
CA LEU A 150 -0.79 -15.36 -5.89
C LEU A 150 0.42 -16.10 -6.51
N THR A 151 1.11 -15.44 -7.44
CA THR A 151 2.20 -16.03 -8.24
C THR A 151 3.60 -15.85 -7.63
N ILE A 152 4.54 -16.64 -8.14
CA ILE A 152 5.99 -16.54 -7.92
C ILE A 152 6.65 -15.55 -8.90
N ASN A 153 5.93 -15.12 -9.93
CA ASN A 153 6.48 -14.29 -11.00
C ASN A 153 6.81 -12.86 -10.55
N VAL A 154 7.63 -12.18 -11.35
CA VAL A 154 7.93 -10.76 -11.16
C VAL A 154 6.74 -9.88 -11.58
N PRO A 155 6.48 -8.77 -10.88
CA PRO A 155 5.53 -7.75 -11.33
C PRO A 155 5.86 -7.26 -12.74
N THR A 156 4.87 -7.24 -13.63
CA THR A 156 5.00 -6.73 -15.00
C THR A 156 4.38 -5.36 -15.20
N GLY A 157 3.48 -4.94 -14.30
CA GLY A 157 2.87 -3.61 -14.37
C GLY A 157 2.02 -3.23 -13.18
N LEU A 158 1.63 -1.95 -13.16
CA LEU A 158 0.64 -1.37 -12.26
C LEU A 158 -0.60 -1.02 -13.08
N GLN A 159 -1.78 -1.42 -12.62
CA GLN A 159 -3.04 -1.07 -13.27
C GLN A 159 -3.87 -0.19 -12.36
N TYR A 160 -4.26 0.96 -12.89
CA TYR A 160 -5.20 1.88 -12.29
C TYR A 160 -6.61 1.49 -12.74
N GLY A 161 -7.60 1.56 -11.85
CA GLY A 161 -8.99 1.33 -12.21
C GLY A 161 -9.53 2.41 -13.14
N SER A 162 -10.79 2.23 -13.55
CA SER A 162 -11.54 3.19 -14.37
C SER A 162 -11.94 4.46 -13.60
N ALA A 163 -11.11 4.94 -12.67
CA ALA A 163 -11.29 6.23 -12.01
C ALA A 163 -10.82 7.35 -12.95
N SER A 164 -11.58 7.56 -14.03
CA SER A 164 -11.82 8.91 -14.50
C SER A 164 -12.29 9.68 -13.28
N ARG A 165 -11.50 10.64 -12.79
CA ARG A 165 -12.06 11.68 -11.92
C ARG A 165 -13.13 12.37 -12.74
N THR A 166 -14.38 11.93 -12.60
CA THR A 166 -15.53 12.65 -13.13
C THR A 166 -15.67 13.90 -12.28
N GLY A 167 -14.92 14.90 -12.71
CA GLY A 167 -14.69 16.15 -12.01
C GLY A 167 -13.71 16.93 -12.88
N ASP A 168 -14.17 17.26 -14.08
CA ASP A 168 -14.14 18.61 -14.65
C ASP A 168 -14.64 18.54 -16.09
N GLY A 169 -15.48 19.50 -16.47
CA GLY A 169 -16.16 19.53 -17.76
C GLY A 169 -15.20 19.28 -18.92
N LEU A 170 -15.55 18.29 -19.74
CA LEU A 170 -15.02 18.16 -21.08
C LEU A 170 -15.47 19.38 -21.88
N TRP A 171 -14.70 20.46 -21.85
CA TRP A 171 -14.73 21.44 -22.92
C TRP A 171 -13.98 20.81 -24.09
N ILE A 172 -14.73 20.16 -24.99
CA ILE A 172 -14.26 20.05 -26.36
C ILE A 172 -14.22 21.49 -26.87
N ILE A 173 -13.04 22.09 -26.92
CA ILE A 173 -12.87 23.35 -27.65
C ILE A 173 -13.01 22.96 -29.11
N ASP A 174 -14.17 23.25 -29.70
CA ASP A 174 -14.35 23.12 -31.14
C ASP A 174 -13.33 24.07 -31.80
N PRO A 175 -12.49 23.62 -32.75
CA PRO A 175 -11.59 24.52 -33.48
C PRO A 175 -12.29 25.70 -34.18
N LEU A 176 -13.63 25.68 -34.27
CA LEU A 176 -14.44 26.78 -34.78
C LEU A 176 -14.75 27.89 -33.75
N ASP A 177 -14.54 27.67 -32.45
CA ASP A 177 -14.79 28.66 -31.39
C ASP A 177 -13.55 29.50 -31.01
N ILE A 178 -12.41 29.31 -31.69
CA ILE A 178 -11.28 30.24 -31.60
C ILE A 178 -11.61 31.50 -32.41
N THR A 179 -12.10 32.53 -31.73
CA THR A 179 -12.03 33.91 -32.22
C THR A 179 -10.83 34.58 -31.58
N ILE A 180 -9.75 34.77 -32.35
CA ILE A 180 -8.65 35.65 -31.94
C ILE A 180 -9.11 37.09 -32.21
N ASP A 181 -9.47 37.84 -31.17
CA ASP A 181 -9.63 39.28 -31.28
C ASP A 181 -8.25 39.92 -31.40
N THR A 182 -7.95 40.45 -32.59
CA THR A 182 -6.72 41.20 -32.88
C THR A 182 -6.94 42.71 -32.90
N THR A 183 -7.84 43.24 -32.06
CA THR A 183 -7.91 44.68 -31.78
C THR A 183 -7.47 44.89 -30.32
N THR A 184 -6.39 45.57 -29.99
CA THR A 184 -5.77 46.80 -30.52
C THR A 184 -4.29 46.87 -30.15
N ALA A 185 -3.55 47.67 -30.95
CA ALA A 185 -2.25 48.24 -30.63
C ALA A 185 -2.30 49.25 -29.48
#